data_AF-A0A1G5PDR9-F1
#
_entry.id   AF-A0A1G5PDR9-F1
#
_cell.length_a   1.000
_cell.length_b   1.000
_cell.length_c   1.000
_cell.angle_alpha   90.00
_cell.angle_beta   90.00
_cell.angle_gamma   90.00
#
_symmetry.space_group_name_H-M   'P 1'
#
loop_
_entity.id
_entity.type
_entity.pdbx_description
1 polymer ?
#
loop_
_entity_poly.entity_id
_entity_poly.type
_entity_poly.pdbx_seq_one_letter_code
_entity_poly.pdbx_strand_id
1 'polypeptide(L)'
;MSLSPSECLRLYEKAEDTIHFLVANYSAQLDEEERRPHSDRTRIDQIREQRRQLLSIGRSLDHENQAMLEEVIATYGPQLREARTAERRP
;
A
#
# COMPACT_ATOMS: atom_id res chain seq x y z
N MET A 1 -15.95 20.28 -10.48
CA MET A 1 -16.81 19.25 -11.08
C MET A 1 -16.70 18.04 -10.18
N SER A 2 -17.82 17.56 -9.63
CA SER A 2 -17.89 16.33 -8.84
C SER A 2 -17.82 15.13 -9.78
N LEU A 3 -17.12 14.07 -9.39
CA LEU A 3 -17.04 12.84 -10.17
C LEU A 3 -18.40 12.14 -10.27
N SER A 4 -18.58 11.37 -11.33
CA SER A 4 -19.70 10.44 -11.44
C SER A 4 -19.52 9.25 -10.48
N PRO A 5 -20.61 8.57 -10.08
CA PRO A 5 -20.53 7.42 -9.17
C PRO A 5 -19.59 6.31 -9.63
N SER A 6 -19.51 6.07 -10.94
CA SER A 6 -18.60 5.07 -11.53
C SER A 6 -17.14 5.49 -11.48
N GLU A 7 -16.85 6.78 -11.55
CA GLU A 7 -15.49 7.31 -11.39
C GLU A 7 -15.05 7.26 -9.92
N CYS A 8 -15.93 7.58 -8.97
CA CYS A 8 -15.66 7.40 -7.54
C CYS A 8 -15.36 5.93 -7.21
N LEU A 9 -16.14 5.00 -7.75
CA LEU A 9 -15.90 3.56 -7.55
C LEU A 9 -14.54 3.14 -8.11
N ARG A 10 -14.17 3.59 -9.31
CA ARG A 10 -12.86 3.28 -9.90
C ARG A 10 -11.69 3.86 -9.10
N LEU A 11 -11.86 5.05 -8.53
CA LEU A 11 -10.86 5.61 -7.63
C LEU A 11 -10.74 4.79 -6.35
N TYR A 12 -11.88 4.36 -5.79
CA TYR A 12 -11.90 3.51 -4.61
C TYR A 12 -11.17 2.19 -4.88
N GLU A 13 -11.54 1.47 -5.94
CA GLU A 13 -10.90 0.21 -6.35
C GLU A 13 -9.39 0.38 -6.51
N LYS A 14 -8.96 1.47 -7.17
CA LYS A 14 -7.54 1.76 -7.37
C LYS A 14 -6.80 2.07 -6.06
N ALA A 15 -7.42 2.81 -5.15
CA ALA A 15 -6.84 3.11 -3.84
C ALA A 15 -6.74 1.82 -3.00
N GLU A 16 -7.80 1.03 -2.97
CA GLU A 16 -7.87 -0.26 -2.28
C GLU A 16 -6.80 -1.24 -2.81
N ASP A 17 -6.71 -1.42 -4.13
CA ASP A 17 -5.68 -2.24 -4.77
C ASP A 17 -4.26 -1.78 -4.41
N THR A 18 -4.04 -0.47 -4.35
CA THR A 18 -2.74 0.11 -3.98
C THR A 18 -2.38 -0.26 -2.55
N ILE A 19 -3.30 -0.10 -1.61
CA ILE A 19 -3.09 -0.44 -0.21
C ILE A 19 -2.88 -1.94 -0.04
N HIS A 20 -3.75 -2.78 -0.61
CA HIS A 20 -3.67 -4.24 -0.49
C HIS A 20 -2.36 -4.80 -1.04
N PHE A 21 -1.93 -4.32 -2.21
CA PHE A 21 -0.66 -4.75 -2.79
C PHE A 21 0.53 -4.39 -1.89
N LEU A 22 0.59 -3.15 -1.39
CA LEU A 22 1.71 -2.73 -0.54
C LEU A 22 1.73 -3.48 0.80
N VAL A 23 0.58 -3.76 1.39
CA VAL A 23 0.48 -4.59 2.59
C VAL A 23 1.03 -5.99 2.33
N ALA A 24 0.68 -6.61 1.20
CA ALA A 24 1.20 -7.92 0.82
C ALA A 24 2.72 -7.88 0.61
N ASN A 25 3.22 -6.89 -0.13
CA ASN A 25 4.65 -6.68 -0.37
C ASN A 25 5.44 -6.48 0.93
N TYR A 26 4.96 -5.65 1.86
CA TYR A 26 5.62 -5.50 3.17
C TYR A 26 5.55 -6.76 4.03
N SER A 27 4.49 -7.57 3.90
CA SER A 27 4.42 -8.87 4.58
C SER A 27 5.49 -9.83 4.04
N ALA A 28 5.68 -9.88 2.72
CA ALA A 28 6.72 -10.69 2.09
C ALA A 28 8.14 -10.22 2.50
N GLN A 29 8.39 -8.90 2.53
CA GLN A 29 9.67 -8.35 2.98
C GLN A 29 9.96 -8.66 4.45
N LEU A 30 8.93 -8.67 5.32
CA LEU A 30 9.08 -9.09 6.71
C LEU A 30 9.47 -10.56 6.80
N ASP A 31 8.74 -11.43 6.10
CA ASP A 31 9.04 -12.86 6.07
C ASP A 31 10.46 -13.14 5.57
N GLU A 32 10.93 -12.38 4.56
CA GLU A 32 12.28 -12.49 4.05
C GLU A 32 13.32 -12.04 5.11
N GLU A 33 13.15 -10.85 5.69
CA GLU A 33 14.10 -10.28 6.64
C GLU A 33 14.17 -11.09 7.95
N GLU A 34 13.03 -11.61 8.43
CA GLU A 34 12.97 -12.45 9.63
C GLU A 34 13.67 -13.81 9.43
N ARG A 35 13.75 -14.31 8.19
CA ARG A 35 14.46 -15.56 7.86
C ARG A 35 15.96 -15.38 7.66
N ARG A 36 16.47 -14.14 7.60
CA ARG A 36 17.91 -13.88 7.40
C ARG A 36 18.72 -14.28 8.64
N PRO A 37 19.91 -14.89 8.47
CA PRO A 37 20.78 -15.28 9.59
C PRO A 37 21.18 -14.12 10.51
N HIS A 38 21.28 -12.91 9.94
CA HIS A 38 21.55 -11.66 10.65
C HIS A 38 20.42 -10.68 10.37
N SER A 39 19.24 -10.96 10.92
CA SER A 39 18.06 -10.10 10.75
C SER A 39 18.29 -8.70 11.32
N ASP A 40 17.97 -7.68 10.52
CA ASP A 40 18.01 -6.29 10.96
C ASP A 40 16.70 -5.95 11.70
N ARG A 41 16.78 -5.84 13.02
CA ARG A 41 15.62 -5.50 13.87
C ARG A 41 15.05 -4.12 13.57
N THR A 42 15.90 -3.14 13.27
CA THR A 42 15.46 -1.79 12.96
C THR A 42 14.63 -1.79 11.67
N ARG A 43 15.10 -2.53 10.67
CA ARG A 43 14.39 -2.70 9.41
C ARG A 43 13.06 -3.44 9.59
N ILE A 44 13.04 -4.53 10.37
CA ILE A 44 11.81 -5.27 10.68
C ILE A 44 10.76 -4.34 11.32
N ASP A 45 11.16 -3.55 12.31
CA ASP A 45 10.23 -2.65 13.01
C ASP A 45 9.71 -1.54 12.09
N GLN A 46 10.56 -0.99 11.21
CA GLN A 46 10.13 -0.04 10.19
C GLN A 46 9.10 -0.64 9.23
N ILE A 47 9.33 -1.84 8.71
CA ILE A 47 8.40 -2.49 7.78
C ILE A 47 7.07 -2.82 8.49
N ARG A 48 7.13 -3.27 9.76
CA ARG A 48 5.92 -3.52 10.58
C ARG A 48 5.09 -2.26 10.76
N GLU A 49 5.73 -1.13 11.02
CA GLU A 49 5.04 0.14 11.21
C GLU A 49 4.42 0.63 9.90
N GLN A 50 5.16 0.60 8.79
CA GLN A 50 4.63 0.95 7.46
C GLN A 50 3.42 0.09 7.08
N ARG A 51 3.50 -1.22 7.30
CA ARG A 51 2.38 -2.15 7.07
C ARG A 51 1.18 -1.82 7.96
N ARG A 52 1.40 -1.49 9.23
CA ARG A 52 0.32 -1.12 10.16
C ARG A 52 -0.38 0.17 9.74
N GLN A 53 0.37 1.16 9.30
CA GLN A 53 -0.16 2.42 8.79
C GLN A 53 -1.05 2.18 7.57
N LEU A 54 -0.59 1.40 6.60
CA LEU A 54 -1.38 1.03 5.43
C LEU A 54 -2.65 0.26 5.78
N LEU A 55 -2.58 -0.68 6.73
CA LEU A 55 -3.76 -1.40 7.22
C LEU A 55 -4.77 -0.45 7.88
N SER A 56 -4.30 0.57 8.61
CA SER A 56 -5.17 1.59 9.19
C SER A 56 -5.85 2.41 8.09
N ILE A 57 -5.10 2.84 7.08
CA ILE A 57 -5.62 3.60 5.94
C ILE A 57 -6.66 2.77 5.18
N GLY A 58 -6.36 1.50 4.88
CA GLY A 58 -7.28 0.60 4.18
C GLY A 58 -8.62 0.44 4.90
N ARG A 59 -8.62 0.36 6.24
CA ARG A 59 -9.86 0.30 7.04
C ARG A 59 -10.64 1.61 7.08
N SER A 60 -9.97 2.72 6.81
CA SER A 60 -10.56 4.06 6.78
C SER A 60 -10.93 4.50 5.37
N LEU A 61 -10.69 3.67 4.33
CA LEU A 61 -11.08 3.99 2.97
C LEU A 61 -12.60 4.11 2.86
N ASP A 62 -13.02 5.17 2.18
CA ASP A 62 -14.41 5.53 1.97
C ASP A 62 -14.57 5.93 0.50
N HIS A 63 -15.43 5.19 -0.20
CA HIS A 63 -15.72 5.36 -1.61
C HIS A 63 -16.40 6.71 -1.94
N GLU A 64 -17.00 7.37 -0.95
CA GLU A 64 -17.61 8.70 -1.12
C GLU A 64 -16.59 9.84 -0.93
N ASN A 65 -15.47 9.58 -0.26
CA ASN A 65 -14.45 10.58 0.04
C ASN A 65 -13.37 10.64 -1.05
N GLN A 66 -13.72 11.25 -2.18
CA GLN A 66 -12.83 11.41 -3.33
C GLN A 66 -11.44 11.98 -2.97
N ALA A 67 -11.39 13.01 -2.11
CA ALA A 67 -10.13 13.67 -1.76
C ALA A 67 -9.15 12.71 -1.08
N MET A 68 -9.65 11.88 -0.16
CA MET A 68 -8.83 10.85 0.48
C MET A 68 -8.37 9.78 -0.49
N LEU A 69 -9.23 9.34 -1.43
CA LEU A 69 -8.84 8.35 -2.44
C LEU A 69 -7.73 8.87 -3.35
N GLU A 70 -7.85 10.12 -3.80
CA GLU A 70 -6.83 10.78 -4.61
C GLU A 70 -5.51 10.94 -3.84
N GLU A 71 -5.58 11.34 -2.57
CA GLU A 71 -4.41 11.46 -1.69
C GLU A 71 -3.69 10.12 -1.49
N VAL A 72 -4.44 9.05 -1.25
CA VAL A 72 -3.88 7.68 -1.11
C VAL A 72 -3.17 7.27 -2.40
N ILE A 73 -3.80 7.45 -3.56
CA ILE A 73 -3.21 7.11 -4.85
C ILE A 73 -1.96 7.96 -5.13
N ALA A 74 -2.00 9.25 -4.81
CA ALA A 74 -0.85 10.14 -5.02
C ALA A 74 0.32 9.77 -4.10
N THR A 75 0.05 9.45 -2.83
CA THR A 75 1.06 9.14 -1.82
C THR A 75 1.69 7.77 -2.03
N TYR A 76 0.86 6.74 -2.28
CA TYR A 76 1.30 5.34 -2.29
C TYR A 76 1.41 4.74 -3.71
N GLY A 77 0.84 5.38 -4.72
CA GLY A 77 0.98 4.97 -6.12
C GLY A 77 2.43 4.88 -6.61
N PRO A 78 3.35 5.80 -6.24
CA PRO A 78 4.78 5.65 -6.55
C PRO A 78 5.40 4.39 -5.93
N GLN A 79 5.13 4.13 -4.64
CA GLN A 79 5.64 2.95 -3.93
C GLN A 79 5.13 1.65 -4.56
N LEU A 80 3.86 1.61 -4.99
CA LEU A 80 3.29 0.49 -5.73
C LEU A 80 4.06 0.21 -7.02
N ARG A 81 4.40 1.25 -7.79
CA ARG A 81 5.15 1.11 -9.05
C ARG A 81 6.57 0.59 -8.81
N GLU A 82 7.23 1.08 -7.77
CA GLU A 82 8.55 0.63 -7.37
C GLU A 82 8.53 -0.84 -6.95
N ALA A 83 7.60 -1.23 -6.08
CA ALA A 83 7.45 -2.61 -5.63
C ALA A 83 7.15 -3.58 -6.79
N ARG A 84 6.25 -3.23 -7.71
CA ARG A 84 5.97 -4.04 -8.91
C ARG A 84 7.16 -4.16 -9.85
N THR A 85 8.04 -3.16 -9.88
CA THR A 85 9.26 -3.19 -10.69
C THR A 85 10.31 -4.07 -10.03
N ALA A 86 10.38 -4.07 -8.69
CA ALA A 86 11.27 -4.93 -7.93
C ALA A 86 10.89 -6.43 -8.06
N GLU A 87 9.59 -6.76 -8.01
CA GLU A 87 9.11 -8.15 -8.21
C GLU A 87 9.43 -8.74 -9.60
N ARG A 88 9.58 -7.88 -10.62
CA ARG A 88 9.85 -8.31 -12.00
C ARG A 88 11.33 -8.54 -12.30
N ARG A 89 12.22 -8.27 -11.35
CA ARG A 89 13.65 -8.53 -11.53
C ARG A 89 13.94 -9.99 -11.14
N PRO A 90 14.44 -10.81 -12.08
CA PRO A 90 14.75 -12.22 -11.85
C PRO A 90 15.95 -12.42 -10.92
#